data_AF-A0A3L8E1W3-F1
#
_entry.id   AF-A0A3L8E1W3-F1
#
_cell.length_a   1.000
_cell.length_b   1.000
_cell.length_c   1.000
_cell.angle_alpha   90.00
_cell.angle_beta   90.00
_cell.angle_gamma   90.00
#
_symmetry.space_group_name_H-M   'P 1'
#
loop_
_entity.id
_entity.type
_entity.pdbx_description
1 polymer ?
#
loop_
_entity_poly.entity_id
_entity_poly.type
_entity_poly.pdbx_seq_one_letter_code
_entity_poly.pdbx_strand_id
1 'polypeptide(L)'
;MCQKLFYDNPSVVNTVPDATSNVELDDVVCPEGRIGPNCLLYCKSDVYNHTCKEHVICYEEGCTCPPGFRGENCALSCEKNRYGYGCNQMCGSCNKYRMTSSLDTCNKVTGACTAGCTYDQNILYIPPLCKMDISKPVAPTIDTVSNTNIQVNVPVEWKDEYKALLEYAFTISSSTGNTNYTGWKRVFQNMTELTERFTNLESGVIYNIACIFRVCNQYDNMCSNYIQSNWRTAETVCNPTDLMLDSEEHSLSIDWKLDPKQPFPCPANWYRIIVQVTGKSTPLLNTTVNHFPYTVSQKLPSYTSFTVTIVHEDKKIFSDDIRTLEEVPEEPANFTVLPYNKGIVDLYWKHPWKTGSRLDHFYIMIIPLSTNLVKFLERNWRPYNSSINVTVTNYMREYTKRLYLHPSTQYHIFIKAVTVLGMSSTVQYKEFKTPSSLKFSGPLKYVMHDSMISLNIPRIVNYTKDSTIHVIVKGPLGPNGCKGYLRVPEDLQAIADIDVSHVAWEAAEISSQQDLNKSFTIGNNKMYGRAKNCQLQLKESYDITVIVTENNENSLIDPIMLKITVLNGEISSQPHHEAWLIPVILILIVAAVLLYLYRR
;
A
#
# COMPACT_ATOMS: atom_id res chain seq x y z
N MET A 1 -8.09 -74.18 -73.62
CA MET A 1 -7.46 -73.78 -74.89
C MET A 1 -7.61 -72.27 -74.98
N CYS A 2 -6.57 -71.49 -74.69
CA CYS A 2 -6.66 -70.02 -74.74
C CYS A 2 -6.46 -69.54 -76.18
N GLN A 3 -7.43 -68.80 -76.71
CA GLN A 3 -7.40 -68.31 -78.09
C GLN A 3 -6.91 -66.86 -78.11
N LYS A 4 -5.88 -66.59 -78.94
CA LYS A 4 -5.23 -65.29 -79.10
C LYS A 4 -6.22 -64.29 -79.72
N LEU A 5 -6.48 -63.17 -79.04
CA LEU A 5 -7.32 -62.08 -79.55
C LEU A 5 -6.42 -60.93 -80.04
N PHE A 6 -5.84 -61.03 -81.26
CA PHE A 6 -5.49 -59.87 -82.10
C PHE A 6 -5.29 -60.31 -83.58
N TYR A 7 -5.31 -59.33 -84.49
CA TYR A 7 -6.15 -59.29 -85.70
C TYR A 7 -5.74 -60.07 -86.96
N ASP A 8 -4.57 -60.73 -87.07
CA ASP A 8 -4.13 -61.22 -88.39
C ASP A 8 -3.58 -62.66 -88.48
N ASN A 9 -3.48 -63.44 -87.39
CA ASN A 9 -3.16 -64.88 -87.51
C ASN A 9 -3.38 -65.68 -86.20
N PRO A 10 -4.12 -66.81 -86.21
CA PRO A 10 -4.29 -67.66 -85.04
C PRO A 10 -3.01 -68.45 -84.76
N SER A 11 -2.35 -68.16 -83.64
CA SER A 11 -1.23 -68.93 -83.09
C SER A 11 -1.54 -69.34 -81.64
N VAL A 12 -1.25 -70.59 -81.28
CA VAL A 12 -1.40 -71.10 -79.91
C VAL A 12 -0.32 -70.48 -79.03
N VAL A 13 -0.69 -69.68 -78.04
CA VAL A 13 0.27 -68.92 -77.20
C VAL A 13 0.69 -69.70 -75.96
N ASN A 14 -0.17 -70.58 -75.44
CA ASN A 14 0.17 -71.51 -74.35
C ASN A 14 -0.84 -72.67 -74.30
N THR A 15 -0.41 -73.89 -73.96
CA THR A 15 -1.28 -75.08 -73.83
C THR A 15 -1.85 -75.26 -72.43
N VAL A 16 -1.39 -74.49 -71.44
CA VAL A 16 -1.90 -74.55 -70.06
C VAL A 16 -3.12 -73.63 -69.94
N PRO A 17 -4.31 -74.15 -69.57
CA PRO A 17 -5.54 -73.36 -69.48
C PRO A 17 -5.61 -72.46 -68.24
N ASP A 18 -4.76 -72.70 -67.24
CA ASP A 18 -4.88 -72.08 -65.91
C ASP A 18 -4.06 -70.80 -65.80
N ALA A 19 -4.66 -69.78 -65.18
CA ALA A 19 -3.96 -68.55 -64.83
C ALA A 19 -2.91 -68.82 -63.73
N THR A 20 -1.67 -68.41 -63.97
CA THR A 20 -0.57 -68.45 -63.01
C THR A 20 -0.28 -67.03 -62.50
N SER A 21 0.05 -66.86 -61.22
CA SER A 21 0.17 -65.53 -60.60
C SER A 21 1.39 -64.70 -61.01
N ASN A 22 2.31 -65.23 -61.83
CA ASN A 22 3.67 -64.70 -61.99
C ASN A 22 3.98 -64.20 -63.41
N VAL A 23 3.01 -63.53 -64.06
CA VAL A 23 3.26 -62.86 -65.35
C VAL A 23 3.62 -61.40 -65.07
N GLU A 24 4.80 -60.98 -65.48
CA GLU A 24 5.22 -59.58 -65.44
C GLU A 24 4.57 -58.87 -66.64
N LEU A 25 3.78 -57.83 -66.37
CA LEU A 25 3.08 -57.06 -67.41
C LEU A 25 3.71 -55.67 -67.47
N ASP A 26 4.00 -55.19 -68.68
CA ASP A 26 4.26 -53.76 -68.91
C ASP A 26 3.13 -52.94 -68.27
N ASP A 27 3.49 -51.84 -67.59
CA ASP A 27 2.71 -51.01 -66.64
C ASP A 27 1.34 -50.46 -67.10
N VAL A 28 0.75 -50.94 -68.20
CA VAL A 28 -0.52 -50.50 -68.73
C VAL A 28 -1.68 -51.10 -67.91
N VAL A 29 -2.07 -50.39 -66.85
CA VAL A 29 -3.29 -50.68 -66.09
C VAL A 29 -4.52 -50.38 -66.96
N CYS A 30 -5.28 -51.42 -67.32
CA CYS A 30 -6.50 -51.21 -68.10
C CYS A 30 -7.64 -50.58 -67.31
N PRO A 31 -8.38 -49.63 -67.92
CA PRO A 31 -9.59 -49.10 -67.31
C PRO A 31 -10.66 -50.20 -67.19
N GLU A 32 -11.59 -49.99 -66.28
CA GLU A 32 -12.65 -50.95 -65.99
C GLU A 32 -13.44 -51.34 -67.25
N GLY A 33 -13.65 -52.65 -67.41
CA GLY A 33 -14.30 -53.22 -68.60
C GLY A 33 -13.41 -53.33 -69.83
N ARG A 34 -12.08 -53.15 -69.70
CA ARG A 34 -11.11 -53.38 -70.78
C ARG A 34 -9.98 -54.33 -70.39
N ILE A 35 -9.50 -55.11 -71.35
CA ILE A 35 -8.41 -56.08 -71.19
C ILE A 35 -7.55 -56.18 -72.46
N GLY A 36 -6.51 -57.02 -72.43
CA GLY A 36 -5.62 -57.27 -73.55
C GLY A 36 -4.54 -56.21 -73.73
N PRO A 37 -3.65 -56.38 -74.72
CA PRO A 37 -2.54 -55.45 -74.96
C PRO A 37 -3.07 -54.05 -75.28
N ASN A 38 -2.48 -53.04 -74.65
CA ASN A 38 -2.89 -51.63 -74.73
C ASN A 38 -4.35 -51.35 -74.35
N CYS A 39 -5.03 -52.28 -73.66
CA CYS A 39 -6.40 -52.08 -73.16
C CYS A 39 -7.43 -51.76 -74.24
N LEU A 40 -7.26 -52.38 -75.40
CA LEU A 40 -8.09 -52.14 -76.58
C LEU A 40 -9.32 -53.05 -76.66
N LEU A 41 -9.33 -54.18 -75.95
CA LEU A 41 -10.45 -55.11 -75.96
C LEU A 41 -11.46 -54.73 -74.88
N TYR A 42 -12.73 -54.65 -75.25
CA TYR A 42 -13.83 -54.38 -74.33
C TYR A 42 -14.47 -55.69 -73.89
N CYS A 43 -14.56 -55.87 -72.57
CA CYS A 43 -15.17 -57.04 -71.98
C CYS A 43 -16.60 -57.26 -72.52
N LYS A 44 -17.38 -56.17 -72.63
CA LYS A 44 -18.79 -56.22 -73.02
C LYS A 44 -19.01 -56.68 -74.47
N SER A 45 -18.26 -56.15 -75.43
CA SER A 45 -18.49 -56.42 -76.86
C SER A 45 -17.66 -57.56 -77.40
N ASP A 46 -16.42 -57.69 -76.94
CA ASP A 46 -15.43 -58.57 -77.57
C ASP A 46 -15.34 -59.92 -76.83
N VAL A 47 -15.76 -59.92 -75.56
CA VAL A 47 -15.70 -61.07 -74.64
C VAL A 47 -17.10 -61.44 -74.12
N TYR A 48 -18.13 -60.71 -74.53
CA TYR A 48 -19.53 -60.91 -74.13
C TYR A 48 -19.76 -61.03 -72.60
N ASN A 49 -18.92 -60.34 -71.81
CA ASN A 49 -19.02 -60.31 -70.35
C ASN A 49 -18.76 -58.88 -69.85
N HIS A 50 -19.63 -58.30 -69.04
CA HIS A 50 -19.47 -56.91 -68.58
C HIS A 50 -18.19 -56.63 -67.77
N THR A 51 -17.61 -57.64 -67.12
CA THR A 51 -16.53 -57.49 -66.13
C THR A 51 -15.26 -58.29 -66.48
N CYS A 52 -15.25 -59.00 -67.61
CA CYS A 52 -14.21 -59.97 -67.95
C CYS A 52 -14.02 -61.09 -66.90
N LYS A 53 -14.96 -61.28 -65.96
CA LYS A 53 -14.93 -62.40 -65.01
C LYS A 53 -14.84 -63.74 -65.76
N GLU A 54 -14.13 -64.71 -65.18
CA GLU A 54 -13.96 -66.07 -65.75
C GLU A 54 -13.14 -66.15 -67.04
N HIS A 55 -12.45 -65.07 -67.42
CA HIS A 55 -11.57 -65.06 -68.60
C HIS A 55 -10.10 -65.00 -68.18
N VAL A 56 -9.28 -65.85 -68.77
CA VAL A 56 -7.84 -65.89 -68.56
C VAL A 56 -7.15 -65.14 -69.70
N ILE A 57 -6.25 -64.21 -69.35
CA ILE A 57 -5.45 -63.44 -70.31
C ILE A 57 -4.08 -64.08 -70.43
N CYS A 58 -3.70 -64.54 -71.63
CA CYS A 58 -2.40 -65.19 -71.85
C CYS A 58 -1.48 -64.33 -72.73
N TYR A 59 -0.28 -64.10 -72.21
CA TYR A 59 0.86 -63.48 -72.89
C TYR A 59 1.93 -64.55 -73.18
N GLU A 60 2.99 -64.18 -73.91
CA GLU A 60 4.07 -65.12 -74.26
C GLU A 60 4.79 -65.67 -73.01
N GLU A 61 4.85 -64.87 -71.94
CA GLU A 61 5.54 -65.22 -70.69
C GLU A 61 4.63 -65.94 -69.66
N GLY A 62 3.33 -66.05 -69.93
CA GLY A 62 2.39 -66.79 -69.10
C GLY A 62 0.95 -66.24 -69.13
N CYS A 63 0.07 -66.84 -68.33
CA CYS A 63 -1.34 -66.46 -68.25
C CYS A 63 -1.69 -65.85 -66.90
N THR A 64 -2.50 -64.79 -66.87
CA THR A 64 -2.97 -64.08 -65.66
C THR A 64 -4.45 -63.74 -65.73
N CYS A 65 -5.04 -63.38 -64.59
CA CYS A 65 -6.42 -62.95 -64.51
C CYS A 65 -6.58 -61.45 -64.76
N PRO A 66 -7.71 -61.03 -65.36
CA PRO A 66 -8.04 -59.63 -65.52
C PRO A 66 -8.09 -58.89 -64.17
N PRO A 67 -7.89 -57.56 -64.16
CA PRO A 67 -7.87 -56.81 -62.93
C PRO A 67 -9.15 -56.99 -62.12
N GLY A 68 -9.02 -57.24 -60.82
CA GLY A 68 -10.17 -57.47 -59.93
C GLY A 68 -10.54 -58.95 -59.72
N PHE A 69 -9.89 -59.87 -60.42
CA PHE A 69 -10.15 -61.31 -60.37
C PHE A 69 -8.90 -62.16 -60.16
N ARG A 70 -9.08 -63.36 -59.61
CA ARG A 70 -8.03 -64.35 -59.30
C ARG A 70 -8.56 -65.79 -59.37
N GLY A 71 -7.66 -66.73 -59.15
CA GLY A 71 -7.91 -68.18 -59.19
C GLY A 71 -7.63 -68.76 -60.57
N GLU A 72 -7.53 -70.09 -60.67
CA GLU A 72 -7.12 -70.80 -61.90
C GLU A 72 -7.96 -70.39 -63.13
N ASN A 73 -9.27 -70.22 -62.94
CA ASN A 73 -10.21 -69.80 -63.98
C ASN A 73 -10.69 -68.35 -63.84
N CYS A 74 -10.03 -67.50 -63.04
CA CYS A 74 -10.41 -66.09 -62.84
C CYS A 74 -11.87 -65.86 -62.40
N ALA A 75 -12.45 -66.83 -61.69
CA ALA A 75 -13.82 -66.80 -61.22
C ALA A 75 -13.98 -66.10 -59.84
N LEU A 76 -12.89 -65.97 -59.09
CA LEU A 76 -12.90 -65.39 -57.75
C LEU A 76 -12.59 -63.89 -57.84
N SER A 77 -13.38 -63.06 -57.15
CA SER A 77 -13.03 -61.65 -56.98
C SER A 77 -11.80 -61.52 -56.07
N CYS A 78 -11.09 -60.40 -56.17
CA CYS A 78 -10.00 -60.08 -55.26
C CYS A 78 -10.42 -60.16 -53.79
N GLU A 79 -9.46 -60.57 -52.96
CA GLU A 79 -9.60 -60.48 -51.51
C GLU A 79 -9.66 -59.01 -51.09
N LYS A 80 -10.16 -58.77 -49.87
CA LYS A 80 -10.18 -57.42 -49.30
C LYS A 80 -8.75 -56.83 -49.33
N ASN A 81 -8.67 -55.54 -49.63
CA ASN A 81 -7.42 -54.78 -49.73
C ASN A 81 -6.46 -55.20 -50.86
N ARG A 82 -6.92 -55.96 -51.86
CA ARG A 82 -6.13 -56.32 -53.04
C ARG A 82 -6.80 -55.88 -54.34
N TYR A 83 -6.00 -55.54 -55.34
CA TYR A 83 -6.48 -55.08 -56.64
C TYR A 83 -5.51 -55.43 -57.77
N GLY A 84 -5.91 -55.13 -59.01
CA GLY A 84 -5.08 -55.30 -60.21
C GLY A 84 -5.10 -56.73 -60.74
N TYR A 85 -4.25 -57.02 -61.74
CA TYR A 85 -4.13 -58.34 -62.36
C TYR A 85 -3.77 -59.41 -61.33
N GLY A 86 -4.54 -60.51 -61.33
CA GLY A 86 -4.37 -61.61 -60.38
C GLY A 86 -4.51 -61.21 -58.89
N CYS A 87 -4.94 -59.98 -58.58
CA CYS A 87 -4.98 -59.42 -57.23
C CYS A 87 -3.60 -59.31 -56.54
N ASN A 88 -2.55 -59.11 -57.33
CA ASN A 88 -1.17 -59.07 -56.84
C ASN A 88 -0.82 -57.76 -56.13
N GLN A 89 -1.57 -56.67 -56.34
CA GLN A 89 -1.30 -55.38 -55.68
C GLN A 89 -2.11 -55.20 -54.40
N MET A 90 -1.50 -54.57 -53.39
CA MET A 90 -2.20 -54.17 -52.15
C MET A 90 -2.72 -52.73 -52.27
N CYS A 91 -3.93 -52.46 -51.75
CA CYS A 91 -4.46 -51.11 -51.59
C CYS A 91 -3.54 -50.26 -50.70
N GLY A 92 -3.48 -48.94 -50.94
CA GLY A 92 -2.80 -48.00 -50.04
C GLY A 92 -3.61 -47.70 -48.77
N SER A 93 -3.25 -46.61 -48.10
CA SER A 93 -3.88 -46.14 -46.87
C SER A 93 -5.24 -45.46 -47.15
N CYS A 94 -6.23 -46.26 -47.53
CA CYS A 94 -7.59 -45.81 -47.83
C CYS A 94 -8.43 -45.57 -46.57
N ASN A 95 -9.25 -44.52 -46.58
CA ASN A 95 -10.14 -44.16 -45.49
C ASN A 95 -11.26 -45.21 -45.26
N LYS A 96 -11.56 -45.52 -44.00
CA LYS A 96 -12.59 -46.49 -43.60
C LYS A 96 -13.90 -45.83 -43.11
N TYR A 97 -13.90 -44.51 -42.90
CA TYR A 97 -14.93 -43.80 -42.14
C TYR A 97 -16.28 -43.55 -42.87
N ARG A 98 -16.41 -43.97 -44.14
CA ARG A 98 -17.64 -43.78 -44.94
C ARG A 98 -18.32 -45.07 -45.42
N MET A 99 -17.93 -46.24 -44.93
CA MET A 99 -18.56 -47.49 -45.38
C MET A 99 -19.28 -48.22 -44.24
N THR A 100 -20.62 -48.19 -44.31
CA THR A 100 -21.55 -48.82 -43.36
C THR A 100 -21.77 -50.31 -43.60
N SER A 101 -21.03 -50.93 -44.51
CA SER A 101 -21.03 -52.38 -44.72
C SER A 101 -19.76 -52.79 -45.45
N SER A 102 -19.23 -53.96 -45.10
CA SER A 102 -17.92 -54.48 -45.46
C SER A 102 -17.72 -54.74 -46.95
N LEU A 103 -17.54 -53.70 -47.77
CA LEU A 103 -17.01 -53.78 -49.12
C LEU A 103 -15.66 -53.03 -49.20
N ASP A 104 -14.86 -53.44 -50.17
CA ASP A 104 -13.42 -53.19 -50.27
C ASP A 104 -13.00 -51.71 -50.10
N THR A 105 -11.89 -51.46 -49.40
CA THR A 105 -11.40 -50.10 -49.11
C THR A 105 -10.86 -49.36 -50.34
N CYS A 106 -10.50 -50.10 -51.38
CA CYS A 106 -10.13 -49.57 -52.68
C CYS A 106 -10.80 -50.36 -53.82
N ASN A 107 -10.94 -49.73 -54.98
CA ASN A 107 -11.48 -50.38 -56.17
C ASN A 107 -10.58 -51.57 -56.58
N LYS A 108 -11.17 -52.75 -56.75
CA LYS A 108 -10.45 -54.01 -57.04
C LYS A 108 -9.79 -54.05 -58.43
N VAL A 109 -10.24 -53.20 -59.35
CA VAL A 109 -9.68 -53.08 -60.70
C VAL A 109 -8.55 -52.06 -60.68
N THR A 110 -8.81 -50.84 -60.21
CA THR A 110 -7.90 -49.69 -60.37
C THR A 110 -7.02 -49.39 -59.15
N GLY A 111 -7.38 -49.90 -57.97
CA GLY A 111 -6.70 -49.61 -56.71
C GLY A 111 -7.07 -48.26 -56.07
N ALA A 112 -7.93 -47.47 -56.71
CA ALA A 112 -8.33 -46.16 -56.22
C ALA A 112 -9.17 -46.27 -54.92
N CYS A 113 -8.81 -45.51 -53.90
CA CYS A 113 -9.55 -45.45 -52.65
C CYS A 113 -10.89 -44.75 -52.86
N THR A 114 -11.98 -45.48 -52.66
CA THR A 114 -13.37 -45.01 -52.94
C THR A 114 -13.83 -43.90 -51.97
N ALA A 115 -13.30 -43.89 -50.75
CA ALA A 115 -13.58 -42.88 -49.72
C ALA A 115 -12.43 -41.88 -49.51
N GLY A 116 -11.45 -41.83 -50.43
CA GLY A 116 -10.23 -41.05 -50.29
C GLY A 116 -9.20 -41.68 -49.32
N CYS A 117 -8.13 -40.95 -49.02
CA CYS A 117 -7.06 -41.44 -48.16
C CYS A 117 -7.37 -41.24 -46.66
N THR A 118 -6.74 -42.05 -45.80
CA THR A 118 -6.74 -41.82 -44.35
C THR A 118 -6.13 -40.47 -44.00
N TYR A 119 -6.68 -39.81 -42.98
CA TYR A 119 -6.15 -38.57 -42.45
C TYR A 119 -5.26 -38.84 -41.23
N ASP A 120 -4.05 -38.30 -41.25
CA ASP A 120 -3.11 -38.28 -40.13
C ASP A 120 -2.56 -36.85 -39.99
N GLN A 121 -2.31 -36.39 -38.76
CA GLN A 121 -1.81 -35.02 -38.50
C GLN A 121 -0.34 -34.84 -38.90
N ASN A 122 0.41 -35.93 -39.05
CA ASN A 122 1.82 -35.95 -39.39
C ASN A 122 2.09 -36.42 -40.81
N ILE A 123 1.12 -37.06 -41.48
CA ILE A 123 1.31 -37.72 -42.76
C ILE A 123 0.13 -37.42 -43.69
N LEU A 124 0.45 -36.97 -44.91
CA LEU A 124 -0.52 -36.71 -45.96
C LEU A 124 -0.37 -37.69 -47.11
N TYR A 125 -1.32 -38.62 -47.23
CA TYR A 125 -1.36 -39.60 -48.32
C TYR A 125 -1.91 -39.00 -49.61
N ILE A 126 -1.34 -39.39 -50.76
CA ILE A 126 -1.64 -38.83 -52.07
C ILE A 126 -2.76 -39.63 -52.78
N PRO A 127 -3.93 -39.03 -53.07
CA PRO A 127 -4.99 -39.67 -53.85
C PRO A 127 -4.58 -39.89 -55.33
N PRO A 128 -5.17 -40.85 -56.04
CA PRO A 128 -6.29 -41.71 -55.61
C PRO A 128 -5.86 -43.03 -54.96
N LEU A 129 -4.60 -43.46 -55.08
CA LEU A 129 -4.12 -44.76 -54.60
C LEU A 129 -3.69 -44.76 -53.12
N CYS A 130 -3.35 -43.58 -52.56
CA CYS A 130 -2.93 -43.42 -51.16
C CYS A 130 -1.75 -44.30 -50.75
N LYS A 131 -0.87 -44.64 -51.70
CA LYS A 131 0.34 -45.47 -51.48
C LYS A 131 1.57 -44.66 -51.11
N MET A 132 1.59 -43.40 -51.51
CA MET A 132 2.68 -42.46 -51.26
C MET A 132 2.20 -41.43 -50.26
N ASP A 133 3.13 -40.93 -49.46
CA ASP A 133 2.84 -39.99 -48.41
C ASP A 133 3.84 -38.83 -48.32
N ILE A 134 3.35 -37.74 -47.75
CA ILE A 134 4.10 -36.52 -47.51
C ILE A 134 4.12 -36.31 -46.01
N SER A 135 5.33 -36.34 -45.43
CA SER A 135 5.51 -36.04 -44.02
C SER A 135 5.23 -34.57 -43.73
N LYS A 136 4.78 -34.32 -42.50
CA LYS A 136 4.53 -32.99 -41.95
C LYS A 136 5.71 -32.03 -42.19
N PRO A 137 5.44 -30.78 -42.63
CA PRO A 137 6.50 -29.80 -42.83
C PRO A 137 7.22 -29.51 -41.52
N VAL A 138 8.53 -29.23 -41.64
CA VAL A 138 9.31 -28.70 -40.53
C VAL A 138 8.84 -27.31 -40.13
N ALA A 139 9.13 -26.90 -38.89
CA ALA A 139 8.80 -25.57 -38.44
C ALA A 139 9.52 -24.50 -39.29
N PRO A 140 8.86 -23.39 -39.64
CA PRO A 140 9.50 -22.30 -40.37
C PRO A 140 10.69 -21.74 -39.62
N THR A 141 11.76 -21.43 -40.36
CA THR A 141 12.88 -20.64 -39.87
C THR A 141 12.61 -19.17 -40.14
N ILE A 142 12.92 -18.32 -39.16
CA ILE A 142 12.80 -16.86 -39.30
C ILE A 142 14.03 -16.36 -40.03
N ASP A 143 13.82 -15.75 -41.19
CA ASP A 143 14.89 -15.20 -42.04
C ASP A 143 15.17 -13.74 -41.64
N THR A 144 14.14 -12.89 -41.70
CA THR A 144 14.25 -11.49 -41.28
C THR A 144 13.02 -11.03 -40.52
N VAL A 145 13.23 -10.08 -39.60
CA VAL A 145 12.19 -9.41 -38.85
C VAL A 145 12.45 -7.90 -38.84
N SER A 146 11.41 -7.13 -39.13
CA SER A 146 11.41 -5.67 -39.08
C SER A 146 10.20 -5.17 -38.28
N ASN A 147 9.91 -3.87 -38.33
CA ASN A 147 8.84 -3.28 -37.53
C ASN A 147 7.45 -3.75 -37.92
N THR A 148 7.20 -4.03 -39.20
CA THR A 148 5.87 -4.40 -39.72
C THR A 148 5.91 -5.61 -40.64
N ASN A 149 7.03 -6.36 -40.63
CA ASN A 149 7.28 -7.42 -41.58
C ASN A 149 8.03 -8.59 -40.93
N ILE A 150 7.65 -9.80 -41.30
CA ILE A 150 8.35 -11.03 -40.94
C ILE A 150 8.51 -11.87 -42.21
N GLN A 151 9.72 -12.32 -42.49
CA GLN A 151 10.01 -13.26 -43.57
C GLN A 151 10.40 -14.61 -42.99
N VAL A 152 9.76 -15.66 -43.50
CA VAL A 152 9.99 -17.04 -43.06
C VAL A 152 10.28 -17.95 -44.23
N ASN A 153 11.13 -18.94 -43.98
CA ASN A 153 11.54 -19.94 -44.96
C ASN A 153 11.30 -21.34 -44.40
N VAL A 154 10.91 -22.30 -45.24
CA VAL A 154 10.78 -23.72 -44.91
C VAL A 154 11.50 -24.53 -45.97
N PRO A 155 12.50 -25.36 -45.62
CA PRO A 155 13.14 -26.23 -46.59
C PRO A 155 12.15 -27.29 -47.09
N VAL A 156 12.22 -27.61 -48.38
CA VAL A 156 11.39 -28.63 -49.01
C VAL A 156 12.25 -29.53 -49.90
N GLU A 157 12.04 -30.85 -49.78
CA GLU A 157 12.63 -31.82 -50.69
C GLU A 157 11.64 -32.17 -51.79
N TRP A 158 12.06 -31.96 -53.02
CA TRP A 158 11.26 -32.26 -54.17
C TRP A 158 11.34 -33.77 -54.52
N LYS A 159 10.22 -34.39 -54.94
CA LYS A 159 10.22 -35.70 -55.63
C LYS A 159 9.20 -35.73 -56.77
N ASP A 160 9.49 -36.51 -57.81
CA ASP A 160 8.68 -36.61 -59.04
C ASP A 160 7.25 -37.09 -58.79
N GLU A 161 7.08 -37.91 -57.76
CA GLU A 161 5.87 -38.67 -57.43
C GLU A 161 4.64 -37.83 -57.02
N TYR A 162 4.83 -36.56 -56.62
CA TYR A 162 3.75 -35.67 -56.12
C TYR A 162 3.72 -34.28 -56.78
N LYS A 163 4.48 -34.16 -57.86
CA LYS A 163 4.99 -32.95 -58.53
C LYS A 163 3.95 -31.97 -59.11
N ALA A 164 2.65 -32.27 -59.04
CA ALA A 164 1.61 -31.38 -59.59
C ALA A 164 0.39 -31.19 -58.70
N LEU A 165 0.43 -31.73 -57.48
CA LEU A 165 -0.70 -31.79 -56.56
C LEU A 165 -0.42 -31.09 -55.22
N LEU A 166 0.85 -30.97 -54.81
CA LEU A 166 1.22 -30.38 -53.53
C LEU A 166 1.11 -28.84 -53.56
N GLU A 167 0.31 -28.32 -52.65
CA GLU A 167 0.17 -26.90 -52.36
C GLU A 167 0.57 -26.60 -50.92
N TYR A 168 1.17 -25.43 -50.72
CA TYR A 168 1.55 -24.91 -49.42
C TYR A 168 0.93 -23.54 -49.17
N ALA A 169 0.76 -23.22 -47.89
CA ALA A 169 0.46 -21.89 -47.41
C ALA A 169 1.13 -21.70 -46.05
N PHE A 170 1.13 -20.47 -45.57
CA PHE A 170 1.54 -20.15 -44.21
C PHE A 170 0.36 -19.60 -43.44
N THR A 171 0.37 -19.87 -42.14
CA THR A 171 -0.57 -19.29 -41.19
C THR A 171 0.21 -18.45 -40.19
N ILE A 172 -0.33 -17.29 -39.85
CA ILE A 172 0.20 -16.38 -38.84
C ILE A 172 -0.92 -16.01 -37.88
N SER A 173 -0.62 -16.06 -36.58
CA SER A 173 -1.57 -15.75 -35.52
C SER A 173 -0.91 -14.82 -34.50
N SER A 174 -1.57 -13.71 -34.18
CA SER A 174 -1.16 -12.84 -33.07
C SER A 174 -1.69 -13.37 -31.74
N SER A 175 -1.12 -12.92 -30.62
CA SER A 175 -1.65 -13.18 -29.28
C SER A 175 -3.11 -12.72 -29.07
N THR A 176 -3.61 -11.82 -29.94
CA THR A 176 -4.98 -11.31 -29.94
C THR A 176 -6.00 -12.20 -30.67
N GLY A 177 -5.58 -13.34 -31.23
CA GLY A 177 -6.47 -14.42 -31.70
C GLY A 177 -6.87 -14.38 -33.18
N ASN A 178 -6.47 -13.36 -33.95
CA ASN A 178 -6.72 -13.33 -35.38
C ASN A 178 -5.69 -14.21 -36.12
N THR A 179 -6.18 -15.29 -36.71
CA THR A 179 -5.35 -16.20 -37.51
C THR A 179 -5.58 -15.91 -38.99
N ASN A 180 -4.54 -15.44 -39.66
CA ASN A 180 -4.55 -15.19 -41.10
C ASN A 180 -3.87 -16.34 -41.85
N TYR A 181 -4.37 -16.61 -43.04
CA TYR A 181 -3.82 -17.60 -43.96
C TYR A 181 -3.35 -16.88 -45.22
N THR A 182 -2.18 -17.27 -45.71
CA THR A 182 -1.76 -16.86 -47.05
C THR A 182 -2.53 -17.65 -48.10
N GLY A 183 -2.55 -17.13 -49.33
CA GLY A 183 -3.04 -17.90 -50.47
C GLY A 183 -2.22 -19.18 -50.67
N TRP A 184 -2.89 -20.24 -51.13
CA TRP A 184 -2.25 -21.50 -51.47
C TRP A 184 -1.39 -21.34 -52.72
N LYS A 185 -0.14 -21.81 -52.64
CA LYS A 185 0.87 -21.77 -53.70
C LYS A 185 1.32 -23.19 -54.04
N ARG A 186 1.67 -23.44 -55.30
CA ARG A 186 2.14 -24.76 -55.76
C ARG A 186 3.65 -24.90 -55.58
N VAL A 187 4.10 -26.13 -55.30
CA VAL A 187 5.52 -26.48 -55.23
C VAL A 187 6.02 -26.96 -56.61
N PHE A 188 7.20 -26.50 -57.05
CA PHE A 188 7.76 -26.80 -58.38
C PHE A 188 9.16 -27.46 -58.30
N GLN A 189 9.62 -28.07 -59.42
CA GLN A 189 10.85 -28.87 -59.52
C GLN A 189 12.15 -28.21 -59.08
N ASN A 190 12.20 -26.88 -59.09
CA ASN A 190 13.40 -26.12 -58.75
C ASN A 190 13.31 -25.43 -57.38
N MET A 191 12.26 -25.70 -56.59
CA MET A 191 12.10 -25.11 -55.26
C MET A 191 12.82 -25.95 -54.21
N THR A 192 13.80 -25.34 -53.54
CA THR A 192 14.48 -25.93 -52.38
C THR A 192 13.96 -25.35 -51.06
N GLU A 193 13.37 -24.15 -51.10
CA GLU A 193 12.81 -23.47 -49.95
C GLU A 193 11.48 -22.79 -50.32
N LEU A 194 10.55 -22.82 -49.37
CA LEU A 194 9.26 -22.15 -49.43
C LEU A 194 9.36 -20.86 -48.61
N THR A 195 9.26 -19.72 -49.26
CA THR A 195 9.41 -18.41 -48.63
C THR A 195 8.09 -17.67 -48.57
N GLU A 196 7.84 -16.99 -47.46
CA GLU A 196 6.69 -16.10 -47.31
C GLU A 196 7.07 -14.82 -46.58
N ARG A 197 6.48 -13.71 -47.00
CA ARG A 197 6.68 -12.40 -46.40
C ARG A 197 5.36 -11.83 -45.90
N PHE A 198 5.23 -11.77 -44.59
CA PHE A 198 4.12 -11.08 -43.93
C PHE A 198 4.42 -9.59 -43.86
N THR A 199 3.45 -8.76 -44.22
CA THR A 199 3.53 -7.29 -44.19
C THR A 199 2.35 -6.71 -43.42
N ASN A 200 2.43 -5.42 -43.07
CA ASN A 200 1.40 -4.71 -42.29
C ASN A 200 1.16 -5.34 -40.91
N LEU A 201 2.20 -5.90 -40.32
CA LEU A 201 2.16 -6.38 -38.93
C LEU A 201 2.28 -5.21 -37.96
N GLU A 202 1.74 -5.38 -36.77
CA GLU A 202 1.90 -4.44 -35.67
C GLU A 202 3.31 -4.57 -35.08
N SER A 203 3.92 -3.45 -34.69
CA SER A 203 5.25 -3.40 -34.10
C SER A 203 5.23 -3.77 -32.62
N GLY A 204 6.23 -4.53 -32.15
CA GLY A 204 6.34 -4.95 -30.74
C GLY A 204 5.33 -6.03 -30.36
N VAL A 205 4.91 -6.85 -31.32
CA VAL A 205 3.91 -7.91 -31.13
C VAL A 205 4.52 -9.26 -31.48
N ILE A 206 4.21 -10.26 -30.65
CA ILE A 206 4.63 -11.65 -30.84
C ILE A 206 3.63 -12.34 -31.76
N TYR A 207 4.15 -12.92 -32.85
CA TYR A 207 3.40 -13.70 -33.83
C TYR A 207 3.83 -15.16 -33.82
N ASN A 208 2.85 -16.05 -33.91
CA ASN A 208 3.02 -17.49 -34.11
C ASN A 208 2.83 -17.82 -35.59
N ILE A 209 3.82 -18.46 -36.21
CA ILE A 209 3.83 -18.78 -37.65
C ILE A 209 3.98 -20.29 -37.85
N ALA A 210 3.20 -20.86 -38.76
CA ALA A 210 3.33 -22.25 -39.18
C ALA A 210 3.15 -22.41 -40.69
N CYS A 211 3.69 -23.47 -41.25
CA CYS A 211 3.52 -23.87 -42.64
C CYS A 211 2.49 -25.01 -42.72
N ILE A 212 1.62 -24.95 -43.73
CA ILE A 212 0.60 -25.96 -43.98
C ILE A 212 0.75 -26.51 -45.39
N PHE A 213 0.61 -27.84 -45.52
CA PHE A 213 0.62 -28.56 -46.80
C PHE A 213 -0.73 -29.20 -47.07
N ARG A 214 -1.17 -29.19 -48.33
CA ARG A 214 -2.33 -29.94 -48.82
C ARG A 214 -2.06 -30.49 -50.22
N VAL A 215 -2.83 -31.50 -50.63
CA VAL A 215 -2.74 -32.13 -51.94
C VAL A 215 -4.07 -31.93 -52.67
N CYS A 216 -4.04 -31.35 -53.87
CA CYS A 216 -5.23 -31.08 -54.68
C CYS A 216 -5.16 -31.77 -56.04
N ASN A 217 -6.24 -32.42 -56.47
CA ASN A 217 -6.31 -33.05 -57.79
C ASN A 217 -6.56 -31.99 -58.89
N GLN A 218 -5.87 -32.12 -60.04
CA GLN A 218 -5.97 -31.20 -61.18
C GLN A 218 -7.33 -31.25 -61.90
N TYR A 219 -8.11 -32.32 -61.73
CA TYR A 219 -9.32 -32.55 -62.52
C TYR A 219 -10.65 -32.27 -61.81
N ASP A 220 -10.69 -32.04 -60.48
CA ASP A 220 -11.99 -32.04 -59.76
C ASP A 220 -12.11 -31.07 -58.57
N ASN A 221 -11.20 -30.09 -58.41
CA ASN A 221 -11.21 -29.11 -57.29
C ASN A 221 -11.26 -29.70 -55.87
N MET A 222 -11.16 -31.02 -55.71
CA MET A 222 -11.12 -31.69 -54.42
C MET A 222 -9.68 -31.71 -53.88
N CYS A 223 -9.47 -30.96 -52.80
CA CYS A 223 -8.24 -30.97 -52.02
C CYS A 223 -8.37 -31.86 -50.79
N SER A 224 -7.27 -32.47 -50.38
CA SER A 224 -7.16 -33.16 -49.10
C SER A 224 -7.29 -32.18 -47.93
N ASN A 225 -7.48 -32.73 -46.73
CA ASN A 225 -7.17 -31.99 -45.51
C ASN A 225 -5.69 -31.55 -45.52
N TYR A 226 -5.38 -30.53 -44.73
CA TYR A 226 -4.00 -30.07 -44.58
C TYR A 226 -3.32 -30.69 -43.36
N ILE A 227 -1.99 -30.77 -43.44
CA ILE A 227 -1.10 -31.06 -42.31
C ILE A 227 -0.32 -29.79 -41.98
N GLN A 228 -0.02 -29.58 -40.69
CA GLN A 228 0.58 -28.33 -40.20
C GLN A 228 1.90 -28.60 -39.48
N SER A 229 2.89 -27.75 -39.72
CA SER A 229 4.15 -27.73 -38.99
C SER A 229 3.96 -27.41 -37.50
N ASN A 230 5.02 -27.54 -36.71
CA ASN A 230 5.03 -26.90 -35.39
C ASN A 230 5.07 -25.37 -35.56
N TRP A 231 4.54 -24.66 -34.57
CA TRP A 231 4.56 -23.19 -34.53
C TRP A 231 5.98 -22.67 -34.28
N ARG A 232 6.31 -21.54 -34.90
CA ARG A 232 7.50 -20.74 -34.62
C ARG A 232 7.07 -19.34 -34.19
N THR A 233 7.67 -18.83 -33.12
CA THR A 233 7.44 -17.47 -32.63
C THR A 233 8.44 -16.48 -33.22
N ALA A 234 7.97 -15.28 -33.52
CA ALA A 234 8.81 -14.13 -33.85
C ALA A 234 8.14 -12.84 -33.34
N GLU A 235 8.94 -11.92 -32.80
CA GLU A 235 8.48 -10.63 -32.31
C GLU A 235 8.93 -9.51 -33.24
N THR A 236 7.99 -8.68 -33.71
CA THR A 236 8.29 -7.52 -34.56
C THR A 236 9.05 -6.45 -33.78
N VAL A 237 9.98 -5.77 -34.45
CA VAL A 237 10.82 -4.74 -33.81
C VAL A 237 10.00 -3.48 -33.51
N CYS A 238 10.21 -2.85 -32.35
CA CYS A 238 9.61 -1.57 -32.01
C CYS A 238 10.63 -0.65 -31.35
N ASN A 239 10.31 0.65 -31.30
CA ASN A 239 11.13 1.65 -30.62
C ASN A 239 10.54 1.91 -29.23
N PRO A 240 11.31 1.70 -28.15
CA PRO A 240 10.87 2.05 -26.81
C PRO A 240 10.61 3.55 -26.70
N THR A 241 9.47 3.91 -26.13
CA THR A 241 9.07 5.30 -25.92
C THR A 241 9.66 5.82 -24.61
N ASP A 242 10.10 7.07 -24.61
CA ASP A 242 10.53 7.75 -23.39
C ASP A 242 9.38 7.79 -22.38
N LEU A 243 9.69 7.60 -21.10
CA LEU A 243 8.71 7.55 -20.02
C LEU A 243 8.95 8.70 -19.03
N MET A 244 7.86 9.20 -18.45
CA MET A 244 7.89 10.16 -17.36
C MET A 244 7.30 9.53 -16.09
N LEU A 245 7.84 9.95 -14.95
CA LEU A 245 7.36 9.56 -13.63
C LEU A 245 6.78 10.79 -12.95
N ASP A 246 5.57 10.65 -12.44
CA ASP A 246 4.90 11.65 -11.60
C ASP A 246 4.53 11.03 -10.25
N SER A 247 4.47 11.86 -9.22
CA SER A 247 4.19 11.42 -7.87
C SER A 247 3.26 12.38 -7.13
N GLU A 248 2.35 11.82 -6.35
CA GLU A 248 1.54 12.54 -5.37
C GLU A 248 1.96 12.12 -3.95
N GLU A 249 1.19 12.47 -2.92
CA GLU A 249 1.49 12.11 -1.53
C GLU A 249 1.47 10.59 -1.29
N HIS A 250 0.60 9.87 -2.01
CA HIS A 250 0.39 8.43 -1.81
C HIS A 250 0.30 7.60 -3.09
N SER A 251 0.60 8.21 -4.24
CA SER A 251 0.51 7.57 -5.54
C SER A 251 1.76 7.88 -6.37
N LEU A 252 2.06 6.97 -7.29
CA LEU A 252 3.03 7.16 -8.36
C LEU A 252 2.32 6.84 -9.66
N SER A 253 2.48 7.70 -10.66
CA SER A 253 2.00 7.48 -12.01
C SER A 253 3.17 7.45 -12.99
N ILE A 254 3.04 6.57 -13.96
CA ILE A 254 4.02 6.36 -15.02
C ILE A 254 3.27 6.63 -16.31
N ASP A 255 3.79 7.51 -17.15
CA ASP A 255 3.15 7.85 -18.43
C ASP A 255 4.18 8.03 -19.54
N TRP A 256 3.70 8.06 -20.78
CA TRP A 256 4.50 8.38 -21.94
C TRP A 256 4.98 9.82 -21.88
N LYS A 257 6.26 10.03 -22.17
CA LYS A 257 6.74 11.34 -22.57
C LYS A 257 6.21 11.61 -23.98
N LEU A 258 5.28 12.55 -24.11
CA LEU A 258 4.66 12.94 -25.38
C LEU A 258 5.72 13.26 -26.44
N ASP A 259 6.00 12.31 -27.32
CA ASP A 259 6.70 12.53 -28.59
C ASP A 259 5.73 12.26 -29.75
N PRO A 260 5.19 13.32 -30.39
CA PRO A 260 4.20 13.18 -31.45
C PRO A 260 4.74 12.55 -32.74
N LYS A 261 6.03 12.17 -32.82
CA LYS A 261 6.67 11.72 -34.06
C LYS A 261 7.40 10.38 -33.97
N GLN A 262 7.33 9.63 -32.86
CA GLN A 262 8.07 8.37 -32.77
C GLN A 262 7.47 7.32 -33.73
N PRO A 263 8.24 6.83 -34.73
CA PRO A 263 7.77 5.77 -35.61
C PRO A 263 7.80 4.42 -34.88
N PHE A 264 6.72 3.65 -35.00
CA PHE A 264 6.58 2.27 -34.47
C PHE A 264 6.86 2.15 -32.95
N PRO A 265 6.08 2.85 -32.09
CA PRO A 265 6.23 2.75 -30.64
C PRO A 265 5.88 1.34 -30.15
N CYS A 266 6.60 0.86 -29.15
CA CYS A 266 6.26 -0.41 -28.50
C CYS A 266 4.93 -0.30 -27.75
N PRO A 267 4.07 -1.33 -27.80
CA PRO A 267 2.76 -1.31 -27.13
C PRO A 267 2.92 -1.39 -25.60
N ALA A 268 1.88 -1.01 -24.85
CA ALA A 268 1.96 -0.94 -23.39
C ALA A 268 2.32 -2.29 -22.72
N ASN A 269 1.74 -3.39 -23.22
CA ASN A 269 1.97 -4.75 -22.73
C ASN A 269 3.38 -5.29 -22.98
N TRP A 270 4.15 -4.59 -23.81
CA TRP A 270 5.56 -4.86 -24.03
C TRP A 270 6.40 -4.57 -22.78
N TYR A 271 5.95 -3.63 -21.94
CA TYR A 271 6.68 -3.15 -20.77
C TYR A 271 6.26 -3.89 -19.50
N ARG A 272 7.26 -4.30 -18.73
CA ARG A 272 7.12 -4.82 -17.38
C ARG A 272 7.67 -3.80 -16.40
N ILE A 273 6.83 -3.38 -15.44
CA ILE A 273 7.15 -2.36 -14.45
C ILE A 273 7.48 -3.03 -13.13
N ILE A 274 8.61 -2.63 -12.55
CA ILE A 274 9.09 -3.04 -11.25
C ILE A 274 9.24 -1.79 -10.39
N VAL A 275 8.52 -1.73 -9.27
CA VAL A 275 8.62 -0.62 -8.30
C VAL A 275 9.14 -1.20 -6.99
N GLN A 276 10.20 -0.61 -6.45
CA GLN A 276 10.79 -1.02 -5.17
C GLN A 276 11.13 0.20 -4.31
N VAL A 277 11.04 0.06 -3.00
CA VAL A 277 11.53 1.10 -2.08
C VAL A 277 13.04 1.19 -2.21
N THR A 278 13.60 2.39 -2.40
CA THR A 278 15.03 2.59 -2.61
C THR A 278 15.84 1.94 -1.47
N GLY A 279 16.81 1.09 -1.83
CA GLY A 279 17.65 0.36 -0.88
C GLY A 279 17.07 -0.94 -0.31
N LYS A 280 15.83 -1.33 -0.68
CA LYS A 280 15.28 -2.66 -0.39
C LYS A 280 15.37 -3.56 -1.63
N SER A 281 15.61 -4.85 -1.41
CA SER A 281 15.72 -5.85 -2.47
C SER A 281 14.38 -6.42 -2.94
N THR A 282 13.33 -6.31 -2.13
CA THR A 282 12.02 -6.86 -2.45
C THR A 282 11.19 -5.86 -3.26
N PRO A 283 10.76 -6.19 -4.49
CA PRO A 283 9.88 -5.31 -5.25
C PRO A 283 8.49 -5.25 -4.61
N LEU A 284 7.94 -4.03 -4.53
CA LEU A 284 6.58 -3.77 -4.07
C LEU A 284 5.57 -4.10 -5.17
N LEU A 285 5.94 -3.83 -6.43
CA LEU A 285 5.15 -4.13 -7.61
C LEU A 285 6.05 -4.77 -8.67
N ASN A 286 5.54 -5.80 -9.34
CA ASN A 286 6.18 -6.41 -10.49
C ASN A 286 5.09 -6.94 -11.45
N THR A 287 4.73 -6.14 -12.46
CA THR A 287 3.60 -6.45 -13.36
C THR A 287 3.86 -5.99 -14.79
N THR A 288 3.22 -6.67 -15.75
CA THR A 288 3.03 -6.15 -17.11
C THR A 288 1.85 -5.18 -17.12
N VAL A 289 1.91 -4.17 -17.98
CA VAL A 289 0.93 -3.08 -18.03
C VAL A 289 0.16 -3.11 -19.34
N ASN A 290 -1.16 -2.93 -19.32
CA ASN A 290 -1.96 -3.05 -20.55
C ASN A 290 -2.29 -1.68 -21.19
N HIS A 291 -2.08 -0.58 -20.46
CA HIS A 291 -2.31 0.79 -20.93
C HIS A 291 -1.49 1.77 -20.09
N PHE A 292 -1.18 2.93 -20.69
CA PHE A 292 -0.64 4.09 -19.99
C PHE A 292 -1.63 5.27 -20.11
N PRO A 293 -1.69 6.20 -19.13
CA PRO A 293 -0.89 6.23 -17.90
C PRO A 293 -1.21 5.06 -16.97
N TYR A 294 -0.19 4.60 -16.24
CA TYR A 294 -0.32 3.55 -15.23
C TYR A 294 -0.07 4.11 -13.84
N THR A 295 -1.08 4.04 -12.98
CA THR A 295 -0.97 4.41 -11.57
C THR A 295 -0.77 3.16 -10.71
N VAL A 296 0.21 3.22 -9.79
CA VAL A 296 0.43 2.14 -8.81
C VAL A 296 -0.82 1.99 -7.94
N SER A 297 -1.46 0.83 -7.99
CA SER A 297 -2.74 0.58 -7.31
C SER A 297 -2.65 0.52 -5.79
N GLN A 298 -1.48 0.18 -5.24
CA GLN A 298 -1.25 0.16 -3.81
C GLN A 298 -1.03 1.58 -3.28
N LYS A 299 -1.69 1.93 -2.18
CA LYS A 299 -1.44 3.18 -1.46
C LYS A 299 0.00 3.22 -0.93
N LEU A 300 0.79 4.19 -1.38
CA LEU A 300 2.20 4.32 -1.03
C LEU A 300 2.39 5.23 0.20
N PRO A 301 3.43 5.00 1.03
CA PRO A 301 3.82 5.92 2.08
C PRO A 301 4.27 7.28 1.50
N SER A 302 3.94 8.36 2.21
CA SER A 302 4.39 9.72 1.87
C SER A 302 5.89 9.90 2.14
N TYR A 303 6.49 10.88 1.47
CA TYR A 303 7.91 11.21 1.53
C TYR A 303 8.89 10.01 1.45
N THR A 304 8.53 9.00 0.64
CA THR A 304 9.32 7.77 0.51
C THR A 304 9.90 7.69 -0.89
N SER A 305 11.20 7.34 -0.99
CA SER A 305 11.88 7.16 -2.27
C SER A 305 11.65 5.75 -2.81
N PHE A 306 11.33 5.69 -4.10
CA PHE A 306 11.11 4.46 -4.86
C PHE A 306 12.01 4.47 -6.09
N THR A 307 12.60 3.32 -6.38
CA THR A 307 13.25 3.07 -7.66
C THR A 307 12.23 2.41 -8.58
N VAL A 308 11.92 3.07 -9.69
CA VAL A 308 11.05 2.53 -10.74
C VAL A 308 11.95 1.99 -11.84
N THR A 309 11.85 0.70 -12.15
CA THR A 309 12.59 0.05 -13.23
C THR A 309 11.62 -0.53 -14.23
N ILE A 310 11.84 -0.26 -15.50
CA ILE A 310 11.01 -0.75 -16.60
C ILE A 310 11.88 -1.62 -17.49
N VAL A 311 11.43 -2.85 -17.69
CA VAL A 311 12.17 -3.89 -18.41
C VAL A 311 11.29 -4.50 -19.49
N HIS A 312 11.94 -5.04 -20.51
CA HIS A 312 11.34 -5.96 -21.46
C HIS A 312 12.26 -7.18 -21.53
N GLU A 313 11.70 -8.36 -21.30
CA GLU A 313 12.45 -9.58 -21.00
C GLU A 313 13.52 -9.33 -19.91
N ASP A 314 14.81 -9.47 -20.25
CA ASP A 314 15.94 -9.23 -19.35
C ASP A 314 16.64 -7.88 -19.61
N LYS A 315 16.14 -7.08 -20.57
CA LYS A 315 16.74 -5.79 -20.92
C LYS A 315 16.12 -4.66 -20.11
N LYS A 316 16.97 -3.93 -19.40
CA LYS A 316 16.60 -2.69 -18.70
C LYS A 316 16.40 -1.56 -19.70
N ILE A 317 15.17 -1.05 -19.80
CA ILE A 317 14.78 0.01 -20.73
C ILE A 317 14.89 1.38 -20.05
N PHE A 318 14.35 1.49 -18.84
CA PHE A 318 14.33 2.72 -18.07
C PHE A 318 14.52 2.42 -16.58
N SER A 319 15.15 3.36 -15.88
CA SER A 319 15.20 3.33 -14.42
C SER A 319 15.52 4.68 -13.87
N ASP A 320 14.71 5.10 -12.92
CA ASP A 320 14.88 6.36 -12.23
C ASP A 320 14.31 6.26 -10.81
N ASP A 321 14.76 7.16 -9.96
CA ASP A 321 14.30 7.27 -8.57
C ASP A 321 13.30 8.42 -8.47
N ILE A 322 12.15 8.14 -7.86
CA ILE A 322 11.11 9.13 -7.58
C ILE A 322 10.72 9.08 -6.12
N ARG A 323 10.32 10.23 -5.54
CA ARG A 323 9.88 10.34 -4.15
C ARG A 323 8.47 10.88 -4.09
N THR A 324 7.60 10.22 -3.32
CA THR A 324 6.23 10.71 -3.04
C THR A 324 6.26 12.04 -2.30
N LEU A 325 5.23 12.86 -2.50
CA LEU A 325 5.14 14.19 -1.91
C LEU A 325 4.98 14.14 -0.38
N GLU A 326 5.25 15.28 0.26
CA GLU A 326 5.10 15.45 1.69
C GLU A 326 3.63 15.58 2.09
N GLU A 327 3.26 14.95 3.20
CA GLU A 327 1.93 15.06 3.82
C GLU A 327 2.05 15.82 5.14
N VAL A 328 1.10 16.72 5.41
CA VAL A 328 1.03 17.48 6.67
C VAL A 328 0.66 16.52 7.82
N PRO A 329 1.36 16.57 8.97
CA PRO A 329 0.99 15.73 10.10
C PRO A 329 -0.40 16.10 10.64
N GLU A 330 -1.13 15.11 11.12
CA GLU A 330 -2.38 15.33 11.84
C GLU A 330 -2.11 16.06 13.17
N GLU A 331 -3.15 16.72 13.68
CA GLU A 331 -3.08 17.39 14.96
C GLU A 331 -2.96 16.39 16.13
N PRO A 332 -2.29 16.77 17.23
CA PRO A 332 -2.18 15.91 18.41
C PRO A 332 -3.54 15.54 18.98
N ALA A 333 -3.87 14.25 19.02
CA ALA A 333 -5.16 13.79 19.48
C ALA A 333 -5.29 13.88 21.01
N ASN A 334 -6.51 14.06 21.52
CA ASN A 334 -6.83 14.08 22.95
C ASN A 334 -5.96 15.02 23.78
N PHE A 335 -5.68 16.24 23.30
CA PHE A 335 -4.96 17.23 24.08
C PHE A 335 -5.75 17.62 25.34
N THR A 336 -5.16 17.41 26.51
CA THR A 336 -5.75 17.69 27.83
C THR A 336 -4.80 18.52 28.68
N VAL A 337 -5.40 19.39 29.49
CA VAL A 337 -4.69 20.32 30.37
C VAL A 337 -5.29 20.18 31.76
N LEU A 338 -4.45 19.80 32.72
CA LEU A 338 -4.85 19.57 34.10
C LEU A 338 -4.11 20.57 35.01
N PRO A 339 -4.75 21.67 35.41
CA PRO A 339 -4.17 22.61 36.35
C PRO A 339 -4.28 22.09 37.79
N TYR A 340 -3.20 22.25 38.55
CA TYR A 340 -3.09 21.88 39.95
C TYR A 340 -2.68 23.08 40.81
N ASN A 341 -2.69 22.88 42.13
CA ASN A 341 -2.28 23.90 43.10
C ASN A 341 -0.83 24.35 42.86
N LYS A 342 -0.53 25.59 43.29
CA LYS A 342 0.82 26.20 43.19
C LYS A 342 1.31 26.41 41.75
N GLY A 343 0.39 26.56 40.80
CA GLY A 343 0.73 26.88 39.40
C GLY A 343 1.33 25.70 38.61
N ILE A 344 1.20 24.47 39.12
CA ILE A 344 1.62 23.27 38.39
C ILE A 344 0.54 22.92 37.37
N VAL A 345 0.93 22.66 36.13
CA VAL A 345 0.00 22.28 35.06
C VAL A 345 0.58 21.10 34.30
N ASP A 346 -0.15 19.99 34.23
CA ASP A 346 0.25 18.85 33.41
C ASP A 346 -0.52 18.84 32.10
N LEU A 347 0.22 18.64 31.01
CA LEU A 347 -0.30 18.48 29.68
C LEU A 347 -0.20 17.01 29.28
N TYR A 348 -1.24 16.50 28.63
CA TYR A 348 -1.23 15.16 28.03
C TYR A 348 -1.82 15.22 26.63
N TRP A 349 -1.20 14.50 25.69
CA TRP A 349 -1.72 14.33 24.33
C TRP A 349 -1.27 13.00 23.76
N LYS A 350 -1.99 12.53 22.73
CA LYS A 350 -1.65 11.31 21.99
C LYS A 350 -0.85 11.64 20.74
N HIS A 351 -0.03 10.68 20.33
CA HIS A 351 0.64 10.74 19.05
C HIS A 351 -0.37 10.88 17.90
N PRO A 352 -0.14 11.76 16.91
CA PRO A 352 -0.94 11.79 15.70
C PRO A 352 -0.95 10.43 15.00
N TRP A 353 -2.08 10.02 14.44
CA TRP A 353 -2.16 8.74 13.74
C TRP A 353 -1.40 8.79 12.40
N LYS A 354 -1.46 9.94 11.71
CA LYS A 354 -0.67 10.21 10.51
C LYS A 354 0.26 11.38 10.73
N THR A 355 1.52 11.21 10.36
CA THR A 355 2.55 12.25 10.51
C THR A 355 3.16 12.69 9.17
N GLY A 356 2.89 11.97 8.10
CA GLY A 356 3.50 12.13 6.77
C GLY A 356 4.98 11.72 6.75
N SER A 357 5.81 12.46 7.48
CA SER A 357 7.22 12.16 7.69
C SER A 357 7.55 11.99 9.17
N ARG A 358 8.85 11.87 9.50
CA ARG A 358 9.29 11.71 10.88
C ARG A 358 8.98 12.98 11.69
N LEU A 359 8.35 12.83 12.85
CA LEU A 359 8.15 13.97 13.76
C LEU A 359 9.50 14.42 14.35
N ASP A 360 9.69 15.73 14.40
CA ASP A 360 10.85 16.36 15.04
C ASP A 360 10.53 16.77 16.48
N HIS A 361 9.44 17.53 16.66
CA HIS A 361 8.99 17.98 17.97
C HIS A 361 7.49 18.35 17.99
N PHE A 362 6.93 18.44 19.19
CA PHE A 362 5.68 19.17 19.44
C PHE A 362 6.00 20.59 19.87
N TYR A 363 5.44 21.56 19.17
CA TYR A 363 5.58 22.98 19.47
C TYR A 363 4.42 23.40 20.37
N ILE A 364 4.73 23.85 21.59
CA ILE A 364 3.76 24.30 22.58
C ILE A 364 3.97 25.79 22.83
N MET A 365 2.91 26.59 22.69
CA MET A 365 2.94 28.02 22.95
C MET A 365 1.93 28.37 24.03
N ILE A 366 2.36 29.15 25.02
CA ILE A 366 1.58 29.52 26.21
C ILE A 366 1.48 31.04 26.24
N ILE A 367 0.25 31.53 26.23
CA ILE A 367 -0.08 32.95 26.22
C ILE A 367 -0.88 33.27 27.48
N PRO A 368 -0.36 34.10 28.40
CA PRO A 368 -1.10 34.48 29.59
C PRO A 368 -2.09 35.61 29.22
N LEU A 369 -3.36 35.42 29.56
CA LEU A 369 -4.45 36.33 29.17
C LEU A 369 -4.76 37.36 30.25
N SER A 370 -4.89 36.90 31.50
CA SER A 370 -5.22 37.74 32.64
C SER A 370 -4.62 37.15 33.92
N THR A 371 -4.26 37.99 34.89
CA THR A 371 -3.76 37.55 36.19
C THR A 371 -4.48 38.28 37.30
N ASN A 372 -4.79 37.54 38.37
CA ASN A 372 -5.35 38.13 39.59
C ASN A 372 -4.29 38.54 40.61
N LEU A 373 -3.01 38.25 40.33
CA LEU A 373 -1.91 38.48 41.24
C LEU A 373 -1.52 39.96 41.28
N VAL A 374 -1.63 40.58 42.45
CA VAL A 374 -1.42 42.03 42.60
C VAL A 374 0.02 42.45 42.28
N LYS A 375 1.01 41.64 42.69
CA LYS A 375 2.44 41.89 42.40
C LYS A 375 2.71 42.13 40.90
N PHE A 376 1.93 41.50 40.01
CA PHE A 376 2.08 41.67 38.57
C PHE A 376 1.29 42.88 38.05
N LEU A 377 0.10 43.16 38.61
CA LEU A 377 -0.68 44.36 38.29
C LEU A 377 0.06 45.65 38.65
N GLU A 378 0.72 45.70 39.81
CA GLU A 378 1.49 46.86 40.27
C GLU A 378 2.73 47.16 39.41
N ARG A 379 3.25 46.17 38.68
CA ARG A 379 4.51 46.26 37.92
C ARG A 379 4.33 46.55 36.43
N ASN A 380 3.12 46.91 35.97
CA ASN A 380 2.79 47.01 34.55
C ASN A 380 3.18 45.73 33.79
N TRP A 381 2.77 44.58 34.33
CA TRP A 381 3.08 43.27 33.75
C TRP A 381 2.70 43.23 32.26
N ARG A 382 3.68 42.90 31.42
CA ARG A 382 3.46 42.60 30.00
C ARG A 382 3.35 41.09 29.85
N PRO A 383 2.27 40.57 29.24
CA PRO A 383 2.17 39.15 28.94
C PRO A 383 3.31 38.76 28.02
N TYR A 384 4.24 37.95 28.52
CA TYR A 384 5.32 37.38 27.72
C TYR A 384 4.90 35.98 27.31
N ASN A 385 4.80 35.76 26.00
CA ASN A 385 4.47 34.45 25.45
C ASN A 385 5.68 33.54 25.62
N SER A 386 5.47 32.36 26.20
CA SER A 386 6.52 31.35 26.30
C SER A 386 6.22 30.23 25.31
N SER A 387 7.25 29.76 24.60
CA SER A 387 7.17 28.58 23.75
C SER A 387 8.14 27.50 24.18
N ILE A 388 7.78 26.25 23.94
CA ILE A 388 8.53 25.06 24.34
C ILE A 388 8.44 24.04 23.21
N ASN A 389 9.58 23.44 22.88
CA ASN A 389 9.64 22.33 21.95
C ASN A 389 9.84 21.03 22.73
N VAL A 390 8.96 20.06 22.51
CA VAL A 390 9.08 18.71 23.06
C VAL A 390 9.56 17.80 21.93
N THR A 391 10.87 17.51 21.91
CA THR A 391 11.50 16.72 20.84
C THR A 391 11.03 15.26 20.87
N VAL A 392 10.87 14.69 19.68
CA VAL A 392 10.45 13.30 19.48
C VAL A 392 11.66 12.47 19.05
N THR A 393 12.29 11.82 20.03
CA THR A 393 13.41 10.89 19.78
C THR A 393 12.91 9.48 19.46
N ASN A 394 11.89 9.02 20.20
CA ASN A 394 11.22 7.74 19.99
C ASN A 394 9.71 7.96 20.04
N TYR A 395 8.97 7.25 19.19
CA TYR A 395 7.52 7.35 19.15
C TYR A 395 6.87 6.71 20.37
N MET A 396 6.20 7.55 21.17
CA MET A 396 5.37 7.15 22.30
C MET A 396 3.91 7.29 21.94
N ARG A 397 3.04 6.42 22.47
CA ARG A 397 1.58 6.52 22.25
C ARG A 397 1.00 7.78 22.89
N GLU A 398 1.52 8.13 24.06
CA GLU A 398 1.09 9.26 24.86
C GLU A 398 2.31 10.08 25.28
N TYR A 399 2.16 11.39 25.24
CA TYR A 399 3.17 12.35 25.62
C TYR A 399 2.65 13.17 26.80
N THR A 400 3.58 13.58 27.65
CA THR A 400 3.28 14.42 28.80
C THR A 400 4.31 15.53 28.97
N LYS A 401 3.85 16.69 29.46
CA LYS A 401 4.73 17.79 29.84
C LYS A 401 4.17 18.51 31.06
N ARG A 402 4.98 18.60 32.10
CA ARG A 402 4.71 19.44 33.28
C ARG A 402 5.21 20.86 33.05
N LEU A 403 4.36 21.83 33.33
CA LEU A 403 4.63 23.26 33.30
C LEU A 403 4.52 23.88 34.69
N TYR A 404 5.28 24.94 34.92
CA TYR A 404 5.27 25.73 36.15
C TYR A 404 4.90 27.17 35.80
N LEU A 405 3.61 27.48 35.92
CA LEU A 405 3.02 28.75 35.54
C LEU A 405 2.70 29.59 36.78
N HIS A 406 2.32 30.85 36.58
CA HIS A 406 1.88 31.69 37.68
C HIS A 406 0.51 31.23 38.19
N PRO A 407 0.29 31.19 39.52
CA PRO A 407 -1.02 30.89 40.10
C PRO A 407 -2.02 32.02 39.82
N SER A 408 -3.31 31.76 40.05
CA SER A 408 -4.40 32.75 39.88
C SER A 408 -4.37 33.49 38.53
N THR A 409 -3.95 32.79 37.46
CA THR A 409 -3.70 33.37 36.14
C THR A 409 -4.39 32.52 35.07
N GLN A 410 -5.01 33.18 34.10
CA GLN A 410 -5.71 32.56 32.98
C GLN A 410 -4.80 32.51 31.76
N TYR A 411 -4.81 31.40 31.05
CA TYR A 411 -3.90 31.11 29.94
C TYR A 411 -4.63 30.54 28.73
N HIS A 412 -4.15 30.89 27.54
CA HIS A 412 -4.28 30.06 26.35
C HIS A 412 -3.03 29.23 26.15
N ILE A 413 -3.23 27.96 25.80
CA ILE A 413 -2.15 27.08 25.41
C ILE A 413 -2.46 26.43 24.08
N PHE A 414 -1.48 26.48 23.18
CA PHE A 414 -1.54 25.98 21.83
C PHE A 414 -0.54 24.84 21.68
N ILE A 415 -0.89 23.81 20.91
CA ILE A 415 -0.01 22.70 20.56
C ILE A 415 -0.16 22.35 19.09
N LYS A 416 0.97 22.07 18.43
CA LYS A 416 1.01 21.49 17.08
C LYS A 416 2.17 20.50 16.94
N ALA A 417 2.02 19.53 16.05
CA ALA A 417 3.11 18.61 15.68
C ALA A 417 3.94 19.23 14.55
N VAL A 418 5.26 19.05 14.58
CA VAL A 418 6.18 19.55 13.57
C VAL A 418 7.07 18.40 13.10
N THR A 419 7.18 18.22 11.79
CA THR A 419 8.03 17.19 11.17
C THR A 419 9.48 17.66 11.01
N VAL A 420 10.39 16.74 10.74
CA VAL A 420 11.80 17.03 10.42
C VAL A 420 11.99 17.87 9.16
N LEU A 421 10.95 17.97 8.34
CA LEU A 421 10.91 18.77 7.12
C LEU A 421 10.32 20.17 7.35
N GLY A 422 9.89 20.48 8.59
CA GLY A 422 9.32 21.77 8.96
C GLY A 422 7.82 21.91 8.71
N MET A 423 7.15 20.86 8.21
CA MET A 423 5.69 20.84 8.05
C MET A 423 5.02 20.77 9.42
N SER A 424 3.97 21.58 9.63
CA SER A 424 3.28 21.66 10.92
C SER A 424 1.79 21.37 10.81
N SER A 425 1.27 20.61 11.76
CA SER A 425 -0.17 20.30 11.84
C SER A 425 -1.00 21.55 12.09
N THR A 426 -2.31 21.41 11.94
CA THR A 426 -3.28 22.33 12.54
C THR A 426 -3.01 22.47 14.05
N VAL A 427 -3.24 23.67 14.56
CA VAL A 427 -3.01 24.01 15.97
C VAL A 427 -4.24 23.64 16.79
N GLN A 428 -4.07 22.83 17.82
CA GLN A 428 -5.07 22.68 18.88
C GLN A 428 -4.80 23.67 20.00
N TYR A 429 -5.87 24.16 20.65
CA TYR A 429 -5.73 25.06 21.78
C TYR A 429 -6.72 24.77 22.89
N LYS A 430 -6.34 25.16 24.11
CA LYS A 430 -7.20 25.14 25.30
C LYS A 430 -7.01 26.39 26.14
N GLU A 431 -8.09 26.76 26.80
CA GLU A 431 -8.12 27.81 27.80
C GLU A 431 -8.28 27.21 29.19
N PHE A 432 -7.52 27.71 30.16
CA PHE A 432 -7.62 27.26 31.54
C PHE A 432 -7.13 28.34 32.51
N LYS A 433 -7.47 28.18 33.80
CA LYS A 433 -7.05 29.05 34.89
C LYS A 433 -6.30 28.25 35.94
N THR A 434 -5.15 28.75 36.38
CA THR A 434 -4.41 28.15 37.48
C THR A 434 -5.07 28.51 38.83
N PRO A 435 -5.20 27.54 39.76
CA PRO A 435 -5.68 27.82 41.11
C PRO A 435 -4.82 28.83 41.87
N SER A 436 -5.38 29.37 42.94
CA SER A 436 -4.63 30.19 43.88
C SER A 436 -3.59 29.38 44.65
N SER A 437 -2.63 30.09 45.23
CA SER A 437 -1.58 29.50 46.07
C SER A 437 -1.17 30.42 47.20
N LEU A 438 -2.16 31.13 47.75
CA LEU A 438 -2.02 31.96 48.93
C LEU A 438 -1.25 31.25 50.04
N LYS A 439 -0.28 31.95 50.63
CA LYS A 439 0.44 31.45 51.80
C LYS A 439 1.01 32.59 52.63
N PHE A 440 1.02 32.43 53.95
CA PHE A 440 1.81 33.29 54.82
C PHE A 440 3.32 33.00 54.69
N SER A 441 4.14 34.06 54.70
CA SER A 441 5.60 33.94 54.65
C SER A 441 6.24 33.45 55.95
N GLY A 442 5.50 33.46 57.06
CA GLY A 442 6.00 33.07 58.38
C GLY A 442 4.87 32.96 59.42
N PRO A 443 5.22 32.81 60.72
CA PRO A 443 4.25 32.76 61.81
C PRO A 443 3.77 34.17 62.23
N LEU A 444 2.64 34.22 62.96
CA LEU A 444 2.20 35.44 63.64
C LEU A 444 3.14 35.79 64.79
N LYS A 445 3.37 37.08 65.01
CA LYS A 445 4.11 37.61 66.16
C LYS A 445 3.32 38.73 66.81
N TYR A 446 3.44 38.89 68.12
CA TYR A 446 2.76 39.97 68.84
C TYR A 446 3.67 40.61 69.89
N VAL A 447 3.33 41.85 70.25
CA VAL A 447 3.92 42.61 71.36
C VAL A 447 2.79 43.20 72.19
N MET A 448 2.89 43.10 73.51
CA MET A 448 1.91 43.63 74.45
C MET A 448 2.22 45.08 74.84
N HIS A 449 1.19 45.92 74.88
CA HIS A 449 1.24 47.30 75.37
C HIS A 449 0.01 47.60 76.23
N ASP A 450 0.11 47.45 77.56
CA ASP A 450 -0.95 47.68 78.56
C ASP A 450 -2.33 47.06 78.24
N SER A 451 -3.16 47.74 77.43
CA SER A 451 -4.50 47.33 77.00
C SER A 451 -4.63 47.12 75.49
N MET A 452 -3.50 47.04 74.78
CA MET A 452 -3.40 46.89 73.34
C MET A 452 -2.42 45.78 72.96
N ILE A 453 -2.70 45.12 71.83
CA ILE A 453 -1.84 44.07 71.28
C ILE A 453 -1.35 44.55 69.91
N SER A 454 -0.05 44.78 69.77
CA SER A 454 0.56 45.03 68.47
C SER A 454 0.87 43.70 67.77
N LEU A 455 -0.01 43.33 66.84
CA LEU A 455 0.08 42.14 66.00
C LEU A 455 0.91 42.45 64.75
N ASN A 456 1.95 41.67 64.52
CA ASN A 456 2.74 41.69 63.30
C ASN A 456 2.28 40.53 62.40
N ILE A 457 1.50 40.87 61.37
CA ILE A 457 1.00 39.91 60.39
C ILE A 457 2.11 39.67 59.34
N PRO A 458 2.56 38.43 59.13
CA PRO A 458 3.60 38.13 58.16
C PRO A 458 3.11 38.41 56.74
N ARG A 459 4.04 38.74 55.83
CA ARG A 459 3.71 39.02 54.43
C ARG A 459 2.97 37.84 53.78
N ILE A 460 1.93 38.12 53.01
CA ILE A 460 1.18 37.14 52.23
C ILE A 460 1.86 36.98 50.86
N VAL A 461 2.20 35.75 50.50
CA VAL A 461 2.78 35.39 49.20
C VAL A 461 1.64 35.01 48.25
N ASN A 462 1.74 35.45 46.99
CA ASN A 462 0.75 35.22 45.92
C ASN A 462 -0.66 35.75 46.23
N TYR A 463 -0.76 36.89 46.94
CA TYR A 463 -2.04 37.56 47.17
C TYR A 463 -2.66 38.08 45.88
N THR A 464 -3.99 38.03 45.81
CA THR A 464 -4.78 38.45 44.66
C THR A 464 -5.53 39.74 44.93
N LYS A 465 -6.05 40.38 43.87
CA LYS A 465 -6.79 41.65 44.00
C LYS A 465 -8.07 41.49 44.83
N ASP A 466 -8.60 40.28 44.88
CA ASP A 466 -9.84 39.91 45.57
C ASP A 466 -9.57 39.29 46.95
N SER A 467 -8.31 39.35 47.44
CA SER A 467 -7.93 38.85 48.76
C SER A 467 -8.31 39.83 49.88
N THR A 468 -9.01 39.34 50.90
CA THR A 468 -9.39 40.08 52.12
C THR A 468 -8.78 39.42 53.36
N ILE A 469 -8.26 40.23 54.27
CA ILE A 469 -7.69 39.78 55.54
C ILE A 469 -8.70 40.09 56.65
N HIS A 470 -9.09 39.06 57.39
CA HIS A 470 -9.99 39.15 58.53
C HIS A 470 -9.19 38.89 59.81
N VAL A 471 -9.24 39.81 60.77
CA VAL A 471 -8.65 39.63 62.10
C VAL A 471 -9.77 39.41 63.10
N ILE A 472 -9.89 38.18 63.58
CA ILE A 472 -10.92 37.73 64.49
C ILE A 472 -10.35 37.65 65.89
N VAL A 473 -11.06 38.22 66.85
CA VAL A 473 -10.69 38.19 68.28
C VAL A 473 -11.79 37.47 69.05
N LYS A 474 -11.37 36.47 69.82
CA LYS A 474 -12.21 35.68 70.72
C LYS A 474 -11.74 35.96 72.16
N GLY A 475 -12.69 36.27 73.04
CA GLY A 475 -12.39 36.60 74.43
C GLY A 475 -13.59 36.38 75.35
N PRO A 476 -13.37 36.19 76.67
CA PRO A 476 -14.40 35.70 77.59
C PRO A 476 -15.54 36.68 77.84
N LEU A 477 -15.27 37.99 77.80
CA LEU A 477 -16.27 39.05 78.08
C LEU A 477 -16.75 39.81 76.84
N GLY A 478 -16.29 39.41 75.65
CA GLY A 478 -16.63 40.08 74.39
C GLY A 478 -16.20 41.55 74.29
N PRO A 479 -16.70 42.28 73.27
CA PRO A 479 -16.42 43.71 73.10
C PRO A 479 -17.31 44.54 74.03
N ASN A 480 -17.00 44.55 75.33
CA ASN A 480 -17.81 45.16 76.39
C ASN A 480 -18.19 46.63 76.09
N GLY A 481 -19.49 46.89 75.83
CA GLY A 481 -20.03 48.24 75.56
C GLY A 481 -19.58 48.88 74.24
N CYS A 482 -18.85 48.18 73.38
CA CYS A 482 -18.28 48.74 72.15
C CYS A 482 -19.35 48.90 71.06
N LYS A 483 -19.96 50.09 70.95
CA LYS A 483 -20.93 50.36 69.86
C LYS A 483 -20.24 50.35 68.50
N GLY A 484 -20.74 49.53 67.57
CA GLY A 484 -20.25 49.41 66.20
C GLY A 484 -19.23 48.30 65.93
N TYR A 485 -19.07 47.32 66.84
CA TYR A 485 -18.29 46.11 66.54
C TYR A 485 -18.95 45.28 65.43
N LEU A 486 -18.13 44.55 64.66
CA LEU A 486 -18.61 43.69 63.59
C LEU A 486 -18.67 42.23 64.09
N ARG A 487 -19.80 41.56 63.86
CA ARG A 487 -19.93 40.12 64.16
C ARG A 487 -19.16 39.31 63.13
N VAL A 488 -18.56 38.22 63.57
CA VAL A 488 -17.83 37.31 62.68
C VAL A 488 -18.83 36.67 61.69
N PRO A 489 -18.60 36.76 60.36
CA PRO A 489 -19.42 36.09 59.34
C PRO A 489 -19.55 34.57 59.56
N GLU A 490 -20.70 33.98 59.22
CA GLU A 490 -21.00 32.55 59.48
C GLU A 490 -20.01 31.59 58.81
N ASP A 491 -19.59 31.90 57.59
CA ASP A 491 -18.57 31.17 56.83
C ASP A 491 -17.21 31.18 57.54
N LEU A 492 -16.86 32.28 58.20
CA LEU A 492 -15.62 32.43 58.95
C LEU A 492 -15.67 31.83 60.37
N GLN A 493 -16.86 31.68 60.97
CA GLN A 493 -17.00 31.13 62.32
C GLN A 493 -16.50 29.68 62.40
N ALA A 494 -16.85 28.84 61.42
CA ALA A 494 -16.39 27.46 61.35
C ALA A 494 -14.87 27.36 61.18
N ILE A 495 -14.28 28.24 60.35
CA ILE A 495 -12.83 28.26 60.11
C ILE A 495 -12.08 28.75 61.36
N ALA A 496 -12.63 29.72 62.08
CA ALA A 496 -12.02 30.30 63.27
C ALA A 496 -12.23 29.50 64.56
N ASP A 497 -12.89 28.33 64.50
CA ASP A 497 -13.21 27.49 65.65
C ASP A 497 -14.05 28.25 66.71
N ILE A 498 -15.08 28.94 66.22
CA ILE A 498 -16.07 29.66 67.04
C ILE A 498 -17.31 28.79 67.18
N ASP A 499 -17.79 28.65 68.40
CA ASP A 499 -18.99 27.89 68.75
C ASP A 499 -19.98 28.81 69.47
N VAL A 500 -21.23 28.40 69.64
CA VAL A 500 -22.32 29.21 70.22
C VAL A 500 -21.99 29.76 71.62
N SER A 501 -21.12 29.06 72.36
CA SER A 501 -20.65 29.45 73.69
C SER A 501 -19.55 30.52 73.69
N HIS A 502 -18.93 30.79 72.55
CA HIS A 502 -17.81 31.70 72.44
C HIS A 502 -18.27 33.12 72.04
N VAL A 503 -17.68 34.13 72.66
CA VAL A 503 -17.87 35.53 72.25
C VAL A 503 -16.69 35.96 71.38
N ALA A 504 -16.96 36.26 70.11
CA ALA A 504 -15.97 36.67 69.14
C ALA A 504 -16.47 37.83 68.28
N TRP A 505 -15.55 38.68 67.82
CA TRP A 505 -15.84 39.78 66.92
C TRP A 505 -14.69 39.96 65.92
N GLU A 506 -15.01 40.60 64.81
CA GLU A 506 -14.01 41.00 63.83
C GLU A 506 -13.39 42.34 64.28
N ALA A 507 -12.09 42.32 64.58
CA ALA A 507 -11.33 43.49 64.99
C ALA A 507 -10.81 44.30 63.80
N ALA A 508 -10.64 43.66 62.63
CA ALA A 508 -10.31 44.34 61.38
C ALA A 508 -10.71 43.53 60.15
N GLU A 509 -11.21 44.24 59.14
CA GLU A 509 -11.41 43.76 57.78
C GLU A 509 -10.51 44.60 56.87
N ILE A 510 -9.46 44.00 56.30
CA ILE A 510 -8.43 44.72 55.55
C ILE A 510 -8.38 44.18 54.13
N SER A 511 -8.70 45.05 53.16
CA SER A 511 -8.41 44.77 51.76
C SER A 511 -6.89 44.71 51.58
N SER A 512 -6.39 43.59 51.05
CA SER A 512 -4.95 43.28 50.96
C SER A 512 -4.08 44.34 50.26
N GLN A 513 -4.68 45.29 49.54
CA GLN A 513 -4.00 46.36 48.81
C GLN A 513 -3.38 47.48 49.68
N GLN A 514 -3.77 47.65 50.96
CA GLN A 514 -3.47 48.90 51.67
C GLN A 514 -2.48 48.87 52.85
N ASP A 515 -2.17 47.74 53.51
CA ASP A 515 -1.44 47.79 54.80
C ASP A 515 -0.48 46.62 55.11
N LEU A 516 0.07 45.93 54.10
CA LEU A 516 1.06 44.87 54.33
C LEU A 516 2.41 45.48 54.80
N ASN A 517 2.83 45.09 56.02
CA ASN A 517 4.03 45.53 56.78
C ASN A 517 3.82 46.63 57.83
N LYS A 518 2.59 47.06 58.13
CA LYS A 518 2.32 47.88 59.32
C LYS A 518 1.95 47.00 60.51
N SER A 519 2.46 47.33 61.70
CA SER A 519 2.00 46.71 62.94
C SER A 519 0.52 47.01 63.14
N PHE A 520 -0.31 45.98 63.20
CA PHE A 520 -1.73 46.10 63.45
C PHE A 520 -1.98 46.09 64.96
N THR A 521 -2.55 47.16 65.51
CA THR A 521 -2.79 47.24 66.96
C THR A 521 -4.23 46.87 67.28
N ILE A 522 -4.46 45.74 67.93
CA ILE A 522 -5.75 45.33 68.49
C ILE A 522 -6.01 46.12 69.79
N GLY A 523 -7.23 46.58 69.99
CA GLY A 523 -7.64 47.30 71.20
C GLY A 523 -7.62 48.82 71.09
N ASN A 524 -7.30 49.40 69.93
CA ASN A 524 -7.07 50.84 69.78
C ASN A 524 -8.32 51.68 69.46
N ASN A 525 -9.50 51.06 69.42
CA ASN A 525 -10.80 51.68 69.16
C ASN A 525 -10.93 52.39 67.79
N LYS A 526 -10.05 52.09 66.82
CA LYS A 526 -10.10 52.63 65.45
C LYS A 526 -10.95 51.73 64.53
N MET A 527 -11.38 52.30 63.40
CA MET A 527 -12.03 51.56 62.32
C MET A 527 -11.00 50.97 61.36
N TYR A 528 -11.20 49.71 60.97
CA TYR A 528 -10.41 49.01 59.96
C TYR A 528 -11.38 48.31 58.99
N GLY A 529 -11.51 48.87 57.79
CA GLY A 529 -12.60 48.50 56.89
C GLY A 529 -13.95 48.78 57.54
N ARG A 530 -14.82 47.77 57.60
CA ARG A 530 -16.12 47.86 58.30
C ARG A 530 -16.04 47.50 59.78
N ALA A 531 -14.94 46.92 60.24
CA ALA A 531 -14.78 46.44 61.59
C ALA A 531 -14.27 47.53 62.54
N LYS A 532 -14.88 47.62 63.74
CA LYS A 532 -14.40 48.46 64.83
C LYS A 532 -13.52 47.67 65.78
N ASN A 533 -12.27 48.12 65.94
CA ASN A 533 -11.26 47.45 66.75
C ASN A 533 -11.43 47.77 68.25
N CYS A 534 -12.38 47.11 68.89
CA CYS A 534 -12.79 47.37 70.27
C CYS A 534 -11.66 47.19 71.28
N GLN A 535 -11.65 48.05 72.31
CA GLN A 535 -10.67 48.03 73.39
C GLN A 535 -10.68 46.71 74.17
N LEU A 536 -9.49 46.22 74.53
CA LEU A 536 -9.32 44.99 75.28
C LEU A 536 -9.39 45.24 76.80
N GLN A 537 -9.88 44.24 77.53
CA GLN A 537 -9.95 44.24 78.99
C GLN A 537 -8.64 43.74 79.58
N LEU A 538 -8.25 44.33 80.71
CA LEU A 538 -7.07 43.91 81.47
C LEU A 538 -7.32 42.55 82.14
N LYS A 539 -6.26 41.74 82.26
CA LYS A 539 -6.22 40.43 82.95
C LYS A 539 -7.03 39.32 82.28
N GLU A 540 -7.32 39.46 80.99
CA GLU A 540 -8.06 38.47 80.19
C GLU A 540 -7.18 37.78 79.14
N SER A 541 -7.58 36.57 78.72
CA SER A 541 -6.95 35.86 77.59
C SER A 541 -7.74 36.06 76.29
N TYR A 542 -7.03 36.35 75.20
CA TYR A 542 -7.59 36.53 73.88
C TYR A 542 -7.02 35.54 72.88
N ASP A 543 -7.90 34.85 72.16
CA ASP A 543 -7.57 34.05 70.99
C ASP A 543 -7.70 34.93 69.74
N ILE A 544 -6.61 35.09 69.00
CA ILE A 544 -6.57 35.91 67.79
C ILE A 544 -6.36 34.98 66.59
N THR A 545 -7.28 35.02 65.64
CA THR A 545 -7.20 34.28 64.38
C THR A 545 -7.14 35.27 63.23
N VAL A 546 -6.11 35.16 62.39
CA VAL A 546 -5.99 35.91 61.14
C VAL A 546 -6.31 34.99 59.98
N ILE A 547 -7.36 35.31 59.23
CA ILE A 547 -7.83 34.54 58.08
C ILE A 547 -7.66 35.38 56.82
N VAL A 548 -7.21 34.77 55.73
CA VAL A 548 -7.22 35.39 54.40
C VAL A 548 -8.17 34.61 53.50
N THR A 549 -9.16 35.31 52.95
CA THR A 549 -10.14 34.80 52.00
C THR A 549 -9.92 35.41 50.62
N GLU A 550 -10.38 34.72 49.57
CA GLU A 550 -10.47 35.28 48.22
C GLU A 550 -11.93 35.24 47.79
N ASN A 551 -12.50 36.41 47.50
CA ASN A 551 -13.85 36.48 46.93
C ASN A 551 -13.79 36.03 45.47
N ASN A 552 -14.11 34.77 45.20
CA ASN A 552 -14.13 34.23 43.85
C ASN A 552 -15.32 33.26 43.70
N GLU A 553 -15.95 33.25 42.52
CA GLU A 553 -17.21 32.54 42.23
C GLU A 553 -17.15 30.99 42.36
N ASN A 554 -15.97 30.43 42.63
CA ASN A 554 -15.78 28.99 42.84
C ASN A 554 -15.32 28.70 44.29
N SER A 555 -16.22 28.07 45.05
CA SER A 555 -16.16 27.72 46.47
C SER A 555 -15.09 26.66 46.86
N LEU A 556 -13.96 26.58 46.16
CA LEU A 556 -12.96 25.51 46.31
C LEU A 556 -11.59 25.99 46.85
N ILE A 557 -11.45 27.25 47.24
CA ILE A 557 -10.19 27.74 47.80
C ILE A 557 -10.30 27.72 49.32
N ASP A 558 -9.57 26.79 49.94
CA ASP A 558 -9.41 26.76 51.39
C ASP A 558 -8.72 28.06 51.83
N PRO A 559 -9.34 28.86 52.72
CA PRO A 559 -8.72 30.06 53.25
C PRO A 559 -7.48 29.69 54.05
N ILE A 560 -6.49 30.58 54.03
CA ILE A 560 -5.30 30.41 54.87
C ILE A 560 -5.52 31.10 56.21
N MET A 561 -5.12 30.45 57.31
CA MET A 561 -5.25 31.03 58.64
C MET A 561 -4.00 30.85 59.50
N LEU A 562 -3.81 31.77 60.44
CA LEU A 562 -2.87 31.67 61.55
C LEU A 562 -3.59 32.04 62.85
N LYS A 563 -3.28 31.32 63.93
CA LYS A 563 -3.89 31.53 65.27
C LYS A 563 -2.81 31.78 66.31
N ILE A 564 -3.11 32.64 67.28
CA ILE A 564 -2.27 32.87 68.46
C ILE A 564 -3.13 33.19 69.68
N THR A 565 -2.73 32.72 70.85
CA THR A 565 -3.40 33.03 72.12
C THR A 565 -2.51 33.98 72.91
N VAL A 566 -3.11 35.04 73.46
CA VAL A 566 -2.41 36.12 74.15
C VAL A 566 -3.03 36.34 75.53
N LEU A 567 -2.20 36.42 76.57
CA LEU A 567 -2.64 36.75 77.93
C LEU A 567 -2.38 38.23 78.22
N ASN A 568 -3.43 39.00 78.50
CA ASN A 568 -3.33 40.44 78.78
C ASN A 568 -3.03 40.70 80.27
N GLY A 569 -1.85 40.31 80.75
CA GLY A 569 -1.41 40.47 82.14
C GLY A 569 -0.49 41.68 82.37
N GLU A 570 -0.44 42.18 83.61
CA GLU A 570 0.45 43.27 84.06
C GLU A 570 1.92 42.99 83.66
N ILE A 571 2.52 43.95 82.95
CA ILE A 571 3.98 44.03 82.83
C ILE A 571 4.51 44.27 84.23
N SER A 572 5.23 43.26 84.78
CA SER A 572 6.12 43.44 85.92
C SER A 572 6.86 44.76 85.74
N SER A 573 6.71 45.67 86.70
CA SER A 573 7.59 46.83 86.83
C SER A 573 9.04 46.39 86.61
N GLN A 574 9.75 47.17 85.81
CA GLN A 574 11.19 47.02 85.60
C GLN A 574 11.92 46.79 86.94
N PRO A 575 12.95 45.93 87.01
CA PRO A 575 13.78 45.89 88.20
C PRO A 575 14.46 47.25 88.37
N HIS A 576 14.21 47.91 89.51
CA HIS A 576 14.91 49.13 89.91
C HIS A 576 16.43 48.95 89.78
N HIS A 577 17.06 49.71 88.89
CA HIS A 577 18.50 49.87 88.83
C HIS A 577 18.99 50.74 89.99
N GLU A 578 18.87 50.28 91.24
CA GLU A 578 19.49 50.96 92.40
C GLU A 578 20.37 50.04 93.27
N ALA A 579 20.60 48.78 92.87
CA ALA A 579 21.48 47.86 93.60
C ALA A 579 22.98 48.10 93.36
N TRP A 580 23.37 48.94 92.38
CA TRP A 580 24.78 49.25 92.09
C TRP A 580 25.39 50.39 92.93
N LEU A 581 24.56 51.20 93.62
CA LEU A 581 25.05 52.28 94.48
C LEU A 581 25.69 51.77 95.78
N ILE A 582 25.23 50.62 96.29
CA ILE A 582 25.73 50.01 97.53
C ILE A 582 27.22 49.63 97.43
N PRO A 583 27.69 48.89 96.39
CA PRO A 583 29.11 48.58 96.26
C PRO A 583 29.98 49.83 96.00
N VAL A 584 29.47 50.85 95.29
CA VAL A 584 30.22 52.09 95.01
C VAL A 584 30.43 52.92 96.28
N ILE A 585 29.41 53.03 97.14
CA ILE A 585 29.53 53.70 98.44
C ILE A 585 30.51 52.96 99.35
N LEU A 586 30.46 51.62 99.37
CA LEU A 586 31.42 50.80 100.14
C LEU A 586 32.87 50.98 99.67
N ILE A 587 33.10 51.05 98.35
CA ILE A 587 34.44 51.31 97.79
C ILE A 587 34.94 52.71 98.17
N LEU A 588 34.08 53.72 98.14
CA LEU A 588 34.44 55.09 98.54
C LEU A 588 34.75 55.19 100.04
N ILE A 589 34.02 54.48 100.90
CA ILE A 589 34.30 54.42 102.34
C ILE A 589 35.65 53.72 102.59
N VAL A 590 35.93 52.59 101.94
CA VAL A 590 37.21 51.88 102.07
C VAL A 590 38.38 52.74 101.58
N ALA A 591 38.21 53.44 100.45
CA ALA A 591 39.22 54.37 99.94
C ALA A 591 39.47 55.55 100.89
N ALA A 592 38.43 56.10 101.52
CA ALA A 592 38.55 57.16 102.51
C ALA A 592 39.25 56.68 103.79
N VAL A 593 38.95 55.46 104.26
CA VAL A 593 39.63 54.85 105.43
C VAL A 593 41.10 54.57 105.13
N LEU A 594 41.42 54.05 103.94
CA LEU A 594 42.81 53.83 103.52
C LEU A 594 43.59 55.15 103.39
N LEU A 595 42.97 56.20 102.84
CA LEU A 595 43.58 57.53 102.77
C LEU A 595 43.78 58.18 104.15
N TYR A 596 42.86 57.94 105.09
CA TYR A 596 42.99 58.40 106.48
C TYR A 596 44.13 57.69 107.22
N LEU A 597 44.25 56.37 107.04
CA LEU A 597 45.33 55.57 107.63
C LEU A 597 46.70 55.85 107.00
N TYR A 598 46.76 56.25 105.72
CA TYR A 598 48.02 56.62 105.06
C TYR A 598 48.52 58.02 105.46
N ARG A 599 47.66 58.88 106.03
CA ARG A 599 48.02 60.23 106.50
C ARG A 599 48.36 60.30 108.00
N ARG A 600 48.40 59.17 108.69
CA ARG A 600 48.78 59.05 110.10
C ARG A 600 50.00 58.15 110.20
#